data_AF-A0A942KK95-F1
#
_entry.id   AF-A0A942KK95-F1
#
_cell.length_a   1.000
_cell.length_b   1.000
_cell.length_c   1.000
_cell.angle_alpha   90.00
_cell.angle_beta   90.00
_cell.angle_gamma   90.00
#
_symmetry.space_group_name_H-M   'P 1'
#
loop_
_entity.id
_entity.type
_entity.pdbx_description
1 polymer ?
#
loop_
_entity_poly.entity_id
_entity_poly.type
_entity_poly.pdbx_seq_one_letter_code
_entity_poly.pdbx_strand_id
1 'polypeptide(L)'
;MIDRDRPKRPPFVPRVVYVVAGLAVLLPILVASALLLNTRLALTEVPELVGVQESEAEARLNLAGLEILVVDRVFDPSPAGTVLEQEPAPGATLGQGEVVTLRVSAGIEEFILPDVMGYSILVARSRLEGRGLVLTEDSAVSDQPMGTVVSTNPSPGATVRTGDIVRVFVATAPEDIPALVPLELSGKIVVLDPAPVRALVAEGEQDAANADPPVDPPLEVARRLRSLFEAAGARVIITRSVTSEDISLAARSALVTGTVSAVVGIDVVNDPQRPGIDIRTVNRISAPQTYDQALSLTRALSGSFAQDEKAARSSETVGDAVTTALPVPAVRIALGSQAVTSDAALLADPRWSDAVARSIYRGLGEWLASQ
;
A
#
# COMPACT_ATOMS: atom_id res chain seq x y z
N MET A 1 -13.60 -81.89 97.31
CA MET A 1 -13.62 -82.29 95.88
C MET A 1 -15.07 -82.27 95.43
N ILE A 2 -15.35 -81.66 94.27
CA ILE A 2 -16.61 -81.65 93.47
C ILE A 2 -17.60 -80.48 93.72
N ASP A 3 -17.48 -79.46 92.85
CA ASP A 3 -18.44 -79.01 91.81
C ASP A 3 -19.85 -78.49 92.18
N ARG A 4 -20.16 -77.25 91.78
CA ARG A 4 -21.06 -76.96 90.64
C ARG A 4 -21.20 -75.47 90.33
N ASP A 5 -20.56 -75.07 89.23
CA ASP A 5 -20.79 -73.82 88.51
C ASP A 5 -22.20 -73.82 87.90
N ARG A 6 -23.00 -72.77 88.15
CA ARG A 6 -24.28 -72.57 87.47
C ARG A 6 -24.06 -71.73 86.20
N PRO A 7 -24.47 -72.19 85.00
CA PRO A 7 -24.40 -71.35 83.81
C PRO A 7 -25.47 -70.23 83.85
N LYS A 8 -25.05 -68.98 83.65
CA LYS A 8 -25.93 -67.80 83.50
C LYS A 8 -26.61 -67.85 82.12
N ARG A 9 -27.94 -67.74 82.09
CA ARG A 9 -28.73 -67.66 80.85
C ARG A 9 -28.46 -66.34 80.12
N PRO A 10 -28.27 -66.32 78.79
CA PRO A 10 -28.13 -65.08 78.04
C PRO A 10 -29.45 -64.30 78.02
N PRO A 11 -29.42 -62.95 78.04
CA PRO A 11 -30.63 -62.13 78.06
C PRO A 11 -31.42 -62.27 76.75
N PHE A 12 -32.75 -62.36 76.87
CA PHE A 12 -33.69 -62.53 75.77
C PHE A 12 -33.91 -61.18 75.06
N VAL A 13 -33.12 -60.88 74.03
CA VAL A 13 -33.30 -59.64 73.25
C VAL A 13 -34.43 -59.87 72.22
N PRO A 14 -35.51 -59.07 72.21
CA PRO A 14 -36.62 -59.28 71.30
C PRO A 14 -36.18 -59.03 69.85
N ARG A 15 -36.57 -59.92 68.93
CA ARG A 15 -36.18 -59.88 67.49
C ARG A 15 -36.45 -58.52 66.81
N VAL A 16 -37.41 -57.76 67.31
CA VAL A 16 -37.74 -56.39 66.87
C VAL A 16 -36.54 -55.44 66.98
N VAL A 17 -35.67 -55.62 67.98
CA VAL A 17 -34.47 -54.77 68.16
C VAL A 17 -33.49 -54.93 67.00
N TYR A 18 -33.32 -56.15 66.47
CA TYR A 18 -32.45 -56.40 65.32
C TYR A 18 -33.06 -55.88 64.02
N VAL A 19 -34.40 -55.92 63.88
CA VAL A 19 -35.10 -55.35 62.71
C VAL A 19 -35.00 -53.82 62.70
N VAL A 20 -35.21 -53.17 63.85
CA VAL A 20 -35.09 -51.70 64.00
C VAL A 20 -33.64 -51.25 63.82
N ALA A 21 -32.66 -51.97 64.38
CA ALA A 21 -31.24 -51.68 64.18
C ALA A 21 -30.81 -51.87 62.71
N GLY A 22 -31.30 -52.91 62.04
CA GLY A 22 -31.05 -53.11 60.61
C GLY A 22 -31.64 -51.99 59.73
N LEU A 23 -32.85 -51.54 60.02
CA LEU A 23 -33.51 -50.44 59.30
C LEU A 23 -32.81 -49.10 59.53
N ALA A 24 -32.34 -48.84 60.75
CA ALA A 24 -31.62 -47.62 61.11
C ALA A 24 -30.25 -47.50 60.43
N VAL A 25 -29.64 -48.61 60.01
CA VAL A 25 -28.38 -48.64 59.24
C VAL A 25 -28.66 -48.63 57.73
N LEU A 26 -29.72 -49.30 57.27
CA LEU A 26 -30.12 -49.29 55.86
C LEU A 26 -30.57 -47.92 55.38
N LEU A 27 -31.27 -47.14 56.21
CA LEU A 27 -31.79 -45.82 55.83
C LEU A 27 -30.68 -44.79 55.52
N PRO A 28 -29.62 -44.60 56.33
CA PRO A 28 -28.50 -43.73 55.97
C PRO A 28 -27.66 -44.29 54.81
N ILE A 29 -27.57 -45.62 54.63
CA ILE A 29 -26.92 -46.20 53.43
C ILE A 29 -27.75 -45.91 52.18
N LEU A 30 -29.08 -45.98 52.26
CA LEU A 30 -29.97 -45.72 51.15
C LEU A 30 -30.06 -44.21 50.85
N VAL A 31 -29.99 -43.36 51.87
CA VAL A 31 -29.87 -41.89 51.73
C VAL A 31 -28.49 -41.50 51.22
N ALA A 32 -27.40 -42.11 51.71
CA ALA A 32 -26.06 -41.88 51.21
C ALA A 32 -25.90 -42.42 49.79
N SER A 33 -26.48 -43.58 49.46
CA SER A 33 -26.54 -44.15 48.12
C SER A 33 -27.40 -43.28 47.21
N ALA A 34 -28.59 -42.85 47.63
CA ALA A 34 -29.42 -41.92 46.87
C ALA A 34 -28.72 -40.56 46.71
N LEU A 35 -27.99 -40.05 47.69
CA LEU A 35 -27.15 -38.85 47.58
C LEU A 35 -25.98 -39.09 46.64
N LEU A 36 -25.31 -40.25 46.70
CA LEU A 36 -24.21 -40.68 45.81
C LEU A 36 -24.66 -40.97 44.38
N LEU A 37 -25.91 -41.39 44.18
CA LEU A 37 -26.53 -41.58 42.86
C LEU A 37 -27.10 -40.26 42.32
N ASN A 38 -27.67 -39.41 43.18
CA ASN A 38 -28.19 -38.09 42.82
C ASN A 38 -27.05 -37.10 42.49
N THR A 39 -25.88 -37.24 43.11
CA THR A 39 -24.68 -36.49 42.71
C THR A 39 -24.11 -36.94 41.36
N ARG A 40 -24.49 -38.12 40.85
CA ARG A 40 -24.12 -38.58 39.50
C ARG A 40 -25.09 -38.13 38.40
N LEU A 41 -26.19 -37.46 38.75
CA LEU A 41 -27.22 -36.97 37.82
C LEU A 41 -27.32 -35.43 37.83
N ALA A 42 -26.23 -34.72 38.17
CA ALA A 42 -26.16 -33.28 38.05
C ALA A 42 -26.00 -32.90 36.57
N LEU A 43 -27.13 -32.58 35.95
CA LEU A 43 -27.20 -32.04 34.59
C LEU A 43 -26.90 -30.53 34.64
N THR A 44 -26.09 -30.06 33.69
CA THR A 44 -25.69 -28.66 33.52
C THR A 44 -25.89 -28.25 32.07
N GLU A 45 -26.11 -26.97 31.82
CA GLU A 45 -26.24 -26.44 30.46
C GLU A 45 -24.87 -26.09 29.88
N VAL A 46 -24.67 -26.43 28.60
CA VAL A 46 -23.46 -26.10 27.87
C VAL A 46 -23.43 -24.59 27.60
N PRO A 47 -22.41 -23.85 28.08
CA PRO A 47 -22.30 -22.42 27.83
C PRO A 47 -22.01 -22.10 26.36
N GLU A 48 -22.24 -20.85 25.96
CA GLU A 48 -21.81 -20.34 24.65
C GLU A 48 -20.33 -19.98 24.69
N LEU A 49 -19.56 -20.62 23.79
CA LEU A 49 -18.10 -20.55 23.70
C LEU A 49 -17.62 -20.05 22.35
N VAL A 50 -18.43 -20.10 21.29
CA VAL A 50 -18.06 -19.60 19.96
C VAL A 50 -17.71 -18.12 20.04
N GLY A 51 -16.56 -17.74 19.48
CA GLY A 51 -16.06 -16.36 19.46
C GLY A 51 -15.27 -15.93 20.71
N VAL A 52 -15.19 -16.76 21.76
CA VAL A 52 -14.32 -16.46 22.92
C VAL A 52 -12.95 -17.15 22.81
N GLN A 53 -11.99 -16.72 23.63
CA GLN A 53 -10.68 -17.36 23.72
C GLN A 53 -10.76 -18.73 24.41
N GLU A 54 -9.94 -19.69 23.96
CA GLU A 54 -9.81 -21.04 24.53
C GLU A 54 -9.65 -21.04 26.05
N SER A 55 -8.81 -20.16 26.61
CA SER A 55 -8.61 -20.03 28.06
C SER A 55 -9.87 -19.57 28.81
N GLU A 56 -10.69 -18.73 28.17
CA GLU A 56 -11.96 -18.29 28.72
C GLU A 56 -13.03 -19.39 28.59
N ALA A 57 -13.03 -20.10 27.46
CA ALA A 57 -13.90 -21.23 27.24
C ALA A 57 -13.65 -22.34 28.27
N GLU A 58 -12.39 -22.65 28.55
CA GLU A 58 -11.99 -23.58 29.62
C GLU A 58 -12.50 -23.11 30.99
N ALA A 59 -12.37 -21.83 31.33
CA ALA A 59 -12.88 -21.30 32.58
C ALA A 59 -14.41 -21.43 32.69
N ARG A 60 -15.15 -21.14 31.62
CA ARG A 60 -16.62 -21.27 31.56
C ARG A 60 -17.07 -22.72 31.71
N LEU A 61 -16.39 -23.65 31.04
CA LEU A 61 -16.68 -25.09 31.12
C LEU A 61 -16.37 -25.65 32.51
N ASN A 62 -15.23 -25.29 33.09
CA ASN A 62 -14.86 -25.68 34.45
C ASN A 62 -15.86 -25.17 35.50
N LEU A 63 -16.37 -23.94 35.35
CA LEU A 63 -17.44 -23.41 36.20
C LEU A 63 -18.76 -24.18 36.04
N ALA A 64 -19.06 -24.66 34.83
CA ALA A 64 -20.23 -25.49 34.56
C ALA A 64 -20.04 -26.96 35.00
N GLY A 65 -18.83 -27.38 35.39
CA GLY A 65 -18.50 -28.76 35.74
C GLY A 65 -18.37 -29.68 34.52
N LEU A 66 -18.01 -29.12 33.36
CA LEU A 66 -17.79 -29.82 32.10
C LEU A 66 -16.31 -29.82 31.73
N GLU A 67 -15.88 -30.80 30.94
CA GLU A 67 -14.51 -30.93 30.46
C GLU A 67 -14.35 -30.36 29.03
N ILE A 68 -13.17 -29.82 28.72
CA ILE A 68 -12.83 -29.28 27.41
C ILE A 68 -12.00 -30.30 26.61
N LEU A 69 -12.32 -30.46 25.31
CA LEU A 69 -11.49 -31.20 24.38
C LEU A 69 -11.33 -30.43 23.07
N VAL A 70 -10.13 -29.92 22.79
CA VAL A 70 -9.83 -29.33 21.47
C VAL A 70 -9.54 -30.46 20.50
N VAL A 71 -10.44 -30.67 19.54
CA VAL A 71 -10.33 -31.77 18.57
C VAL A 71 -9.53 -31.37 17.34
N ASP A 72 -9.52 -30.08 17.00
CA ASP A 72 -8.82 -29.58 15.81
C ASP A 72 -8.47 -28.09 15.94
N ARG A 73 -7.41 -27.68 15.25
CA ARG A 73 -7.00 -26.27 15.09
C ARG A 73 -6.85 -25.96 13.61
N VAL A 74 -7.65 -25.02 13.11
CA VAL A 74 -7.72 -24.67 11.69
C VAL A 74 -7.33 -23.21 11.47
N PHE A 75 -6.67 -22.91 10.35
CA PHE A 75 -6.35 -21.53 9.99
C PHE A 75 -7.62 -20.76 9.64
N ASP A 76 -7.77 -19.58 10.24
CA ASP A 76 -8.95 -18.71 10.13
C ASP A 76 -8.52 -17.24 10.32
N PRO A 77 -9.23 -16.26 9.70
CA PRO A 77 -8.95 -14.84 9.93
C PRO A 77 -9.08 -14.37 11.40
N SER A 78 -9.78 -15.14 12.24
CA SER A 78 -9.93 -14.88 13.67
C SER A 78 -8.60 -15.09 14.42
N PRO A 79 -8.35 -14.35 15.52
CA PRO A 79 -7.14 -14.51 16.32
C PRO A 79 -6.88 -15.95 16.76
N ALA A 80 -5.60 -16.34 16.86
CA ALA A 80 -5.24 -17.67 17.34
C ALA A 80 -5.76 -17.92 18.76
N GLY A 81 -6.41 -19.06 18.96
CA GLY A 81 -7.06 -19.43 20.22
C GLY A 81 -8.56 -19.12 20.29
N THR A 82 -9.13 -18.44 19.29
CA THR A 82 -10.58 -18.16 19.26
C THR A 82 -11.36 -19.42 18.91
N VAL A 83 -12.38 -19.76 19.69
CA VAL A 83 -13.26 -20.92 19.43
C VAL A 83 -14.12 -20.62 18.20
N LEU A 84 -14.03 -21.47 17.18
CA LEU A 84 -14.77 -21.34 15.93
C LEU A 84 -16.05 -22.17 15.95
N GLU A 85 -15.95 -23.39 16.48
CA GLU A 85 -17.09 -24.30 16.62
C GLU A 85 -17.01 -25.02 17.96
N GLN A 86 -18.18 -25.34 18.51
CA GLN A 86 -18.35 -26.18 19.68
C GLN A 86 -19.39 -27.26 19.42
N GLU A 87 -19.20 -28.42 20.02
CA GLU A 87 -20.18 -29.50 20.05
C GLU A 87 -20.13 -30.17 21.44
N PRO A 88 -21.26 -30.30 22.16
CA PRO A 88 -22.62 -29.91 21.77
C PRO A 88 -22.88 -28.40 21.67
N ALA A 89 -23.95 -28.05 20.94
CA ALA A 89 -24.37 -26.66 20.76
C ALA A 89 -24.71 -25.96 22.11
N PRO A 90 -24.60 -24.63 22.18
CA PRO A 90 -24.96 -23.86 23.38
C PRO A 90 -26.37 -24.18 23.87
N GLY A 91 -26.55 -24.31 25.18
CA GLY A 91 -27.82 -24.64 25.82
C GLY A 91 -28.18 -26.14 25.82
N ALA A 92 -27.36 -27.01 25.20
CA ALA A 92 -27.50 -28.45 25.37
C ALA A 92 -27.29 -28.86 26.83
N THR A 93 -27.91 -29.97 27.25
CA THR A 93 -27.80 -30.44 28.63
C THR A 93 -26.86 -31.64 28.71
N LEU A 94 -25.83 -31.52 29.55
CA LEU A 94 -24.81 -32.55 29.77
C LEU A 94 -24.68 -32.90 31.25
N GLY A 95 -24.23 -34.11 31.55
CA GLY A 95 -23.84 -34.53 32.90
C GLY A 95 -22.52 -33.91 33.34
N GLN A 96 -22.31 -33.80 34.65
CA GLN A 96 -20.99 -33.40 35.18
C GLN A 96 -19.86 -34.31 34.67
N GLY A 97 -18.75 -33.69 34.29
CA GLY A 97 -17.57 -34.35 33.73
C GLY A 97 -17.72 -34.77 32.27
N GLU A 98 -18.84 -34.48 31.61
CA GLU A 98 -18.96 -34.71 30.16
C GLU A 98 -18.15 -33.67 29.37
N VAL A 99 -17.73 -34.09 28.18
CA VAL A 99 -16.76 -33.38 27.35
C VAL A 99 -17.47 -32.52 26.31
N VAL A 100 -17.08 -31.26 26.22
CA VAL A 100 -17.42 -30.37 25.10
C VAL A 100 -16.23 -30.29 24.16
N THR A 101 -16.45 -30.65 22.91
CA THR A 101 -15.43 -30.61 21.87
C THR A 101 -15.40 -29.27 21.17
N LEU A 102 -14.20 -28.72 20.96
CA LEU A 102 -14.00 -27.42 20.33
C LEU A 102 -13.11 -27.55 19.08
N ARG A 103 -13.46 -26.78 18.05
CA ARG A 103 -12.53 -26.43 16.96
C ARG A 103 -12.10 -24.99 17.13
N VAL A 104 -10.79 -24.76 17.15
CA VAL A 104 -10.20 -23.47 17.55
C VAL A 104 -9.40 -22.89 16.38
N SER A 105 -9.37 -21.57 16.26
CA SER A 105 -8.54 -20.86 15.28
C SER A 105 -7.06 -21.04 15.59
N ALA A 106 -6.28 -21.40 14.57
CA ALA A 106 -4.82 -21.35 14.58
C ALA A 106 -4.28 -19.95 14.22
N GLY A 107 -5.17 -18.99 13.91
CA GLY A 107 -4.83 -17.69 13.33
C GLY A 107 -4.74 -17.75 11.80
N ILE A 108 -4.35 -16.63 11.19
CA ILE A 108 -4.05 -16.58 9.75
C ILE A 108 -2.81 -17.44 9.49
N GLU A 109 -2.83 -18.21 8.40
CA GLU A 109 -1.70 -19.03 8.00
C GLU A 109 -0.47 -18.14 7.67
N GLU A 110 0.64 -18.40 8.38
CA GLU A 110 1.94 -17.78 8.15
C GLU A 110 2.89 -18.77 7.46
N PHE A 111 3.61 -18.32 6.45
CA PHE A 111 4.59 -19.12 5.74
C PHE A 111 5.74 -18.29 5.18
N ILE A 112 6.80 -18.96 4.74
CA ILE A 112 7.95 -18.31 4.11
C ILE A 112 7.65 -17.95 2.67
N LEU A 113 7.84 -16.67 2.31
CA LEU A 113 7.67 -16.16 0.97
C LEU A 113 8.59 -16.91 0.00
N PRO A 114 8.03 -17.61 -1.02
CA PRO A 114 8.84 -18.34 -1.98
C PRO A 114 9.66 -17.39 -2.86
N ASP A 115 10.85 -17.83 -3.26
CA ASP A 115 11.67 -17.10 -4.22
C ASP A 115 11.10 -17.23 -5.64
N VAL A 116 10.77 -16.08 -6.21
CA VAL A 116 10.28 -15.94 -7.59
C VAL A 116 11.20 -15.08 -8.45
N MET A 117 12.38 -14.69 -7.96
CA MET A 117 13.35 -13.94 -8.76
C MET A 117 13.82 -14.77 -9.97
N GLY A 118 14.02 -14.09 -11.11
CA GLY A 118 14.43 -14.72 -12.36
C GLY A 118 13.32 -15.50 -13.09
N TYR A 119 12.14 -15.67 -12.49
CA TYR A 119 10.98 -16.23 -13.20
C TYR A 119 10.27 -15.16 -14.02
N SER A 120 9.51 -15.59 -15.04
CA SER A 120 8.59 -14.67 -15.71
C SER A 120 7.46 -14.25 -14.79
N ILE A 121 6.91 -13.05 -15.01
CA ILE A 121 5.81 -12.52 -14.20
C ILE A 121 4.59 -13.45 -14.16
N LEU A 122 4.30 -14.16 -15.26
CA LEU A 122 3.21 -15.15 -15.31
C LEU A 122 3.44 -16.32 -14.34
N VAL A 123 4.68 -16.83 -14.27
CA VAL A 123 5.04 -17.93 -13.37
C VAL A 123 5.08 -17.45 -11.92
N ALA A 124 5.64 -16.26 -11.68
CA ALA A 124 5.68 -15.65 -10.35
C ALA A 124 4.28 -15.43 -9.79
N ARG A 125 3.37 -14.89 -10.61
CA ARG A 125 1.96 -14.69 -10.27
C ARG A 125 1.29 -15.99 -9.87
N SER A 126 1.37 -17.02 -10.71
CA SER A 126 0.76 -18.33 -10.40
C SER A 126 1.28 -18.92 -9.08
N ARG A 127 2.57 -18.74 -8.77
CA ARG A 127 3.17 -19.26 -7.52
C ARG A 127 2.74 -18.46 -6.29
N LEU A 128 2.68 -17.14 -6.38
CA LEU A 128 2.34 -16.26 -5.26
C LEU A 128 0.83 -16.29 -4.97
N GLU A 129 -0.01 -16.13 -5.99
CA GLU A 129 -1.47 -16.20 -5.86
C GLU A 129 -1.93 -17.62 -5.47
N GLY A 130 -1.20 -18.66 -5.93
CA GLY A 130 -1.44 -20.04 -5.49
C GLY A 130 -1.18 -20.30 -4.00
N ARG A 131 -0.51 -19.38 -3.31
CA ARG A 131 -0.35 -19.36 -1.84
C ARG A 131 -1.31 -18.38 -1.15
N GLY A 132 -2.28 -17.83 -1.89
CA GLY A 132 -3.24 -16.86 -1.37
C GLY A 132 -2.68 -15.46 -1.15
N LEU A 133 -1.54 -15.12 -1.77
CA LEU A 133 -0.97 -13.77 -1.72
C LEU A 133 -1.58 -12.88 -2.83
N VAL A 134 -1.63 -11.57 -2.60
CA VAL A 134 -2.07 -10.59 -3.58
C VAL A 134 -0.86 -9.95 -4.24
N LEU A 135 -0.83 -9.89 -5.58
CA LEU A 135 0.32 -9.40 -6.33
C LEU A 135 0.11 -7.97 -6.85
N THR A 136 1.11 -7.11 -6.71
CA THR A 136 1.19 -5.80 -7.37
C THR A 136 2.46 -5.72 -8.21
N GLU A 137 2.38 -5.25 -9.46
CA GLU A 137 3.51 -5.19 -10.39
C GLU A 137 4.04 -3.76 -10.51
N ASP A 138 5.37 -3.62 -10.44
CA ASP A 138 6.10 -2.39 -10.76
C ASP A 138 7.19 -2.67 -11.78
N SER A 139 7.62 -1.64 -12.49
CA SER A 139 8.70 -1.73 -13.46
C SER A 139 10.08 -1.46 -12.83
N ALA A 140 11.07 -2.28 -13.19
CA ALA A 140 12.46 -2.09 -12.83
C ALA A 140 13.37 -2.25 -14.05
N VAL A 141 14.27 -1.28 -14.24
CA VAL A 141 15.32 -1.37 -15.25
C VAL A 141 16.29 -2.48 -14.84
N SER A 142 16.51 -3.44 -15.71
CA SER A 142 17.45 -4.55 -15.51
C SER A 142 18.02 -5.01 -16.84
N ASP A 143 19.19 -5.63 -16.78
CA ASP A 143 19.81 -6.41 -17.85
C ASP A 143 19.12 -7.77 -18.10
N GLN A 144 18.18 -8.17 -17.24
CA GLN A 144 17.38 -9.37 -17.41
C GLN A 144 16.37 -9.24 -18.56
N PRO A 145 15.93 -10.37 -19.16
CA PRO A 145 14.93 -10.36 -20.21
C PRO A 145 13.63 -9.66 -19.76
N MET A 146 12.99 -8.92 -20.67
CA MET A 146 11.73 -8.23 -20.38
C MET A 146 10.66 -9.19 -19.83
N GLY A 147 9.95 -8.78 -18.78
CA GLY A 147 8.93 -9.60 -18.13
C GLY A 147 9.47 -10.55 -17.04
N THR A 148 10.76 -10.48 -16.73
CA THR A 148 11.40 -11.29 -15.67
C THR A 148 11.33 -10.58 -14.32
N VAL A 149 11.03 -11.29 -13.24
CA VAL A 149 11.05 -10.71 -11.89
C VAL A 149 12.47 -10.43 -11.43
N VAL A 150 12.77 -9.16 -11.16
CA VAL A 150 14.08 -8.67 -10.70
C VAL A 150 14.17 -8.73 -9.18
N SER A 151 13.10 -8.34 -8.50
CA SER A 151 13.04 -8.34 -7.04
C SER A 151 11.59 -8.34 -6.54
N THR A 152 11.42 -8.60 -5.24
CA THR A 152 10.12 -8.52 -4.56
C THR A 152 10.24 -7.75 -3.24
N ASN A 153 9.12 -7.17 -2.80
CA ASN A 153 8.95 -6.64 -1.46
C ASN A 153 7.64 -7.18 -0.87
N PRO A 154 7.65 -7.95 0.23
CA PRO A 154 8.83 -8.40 0.99
C PRO A 154 9.83 -9.25 0.20
N SER A 155 11.07 -9.34 0.70
CA SER A 155 12.14 -10.12 0.06
C SER A 155 11.90 -11.63 0.20
N PRO A 156 12.37 -12.47 -0.75
CA PRO A 156 12.28 -13.92 -0.62
C PRO A 156 12.84 -14.41 0.73
N GLY A 157 12.15 -15.36 1.35
CA GLY A 157 12.51 -15.83 2.69
C GLY A 157 11.86 -15.07 3.85
N ALA A 158 11.19 -13.94 3.61
CA ALA A 158 10.40 -13.25 4.63
C ALA A 158 9.18 -14.08 5.05
N THR A 159 8.78 -13.99 6.31
CA THR A 159 7.50 -14.55 6.78
C THR A 159 6.35 -13.66 6.30
N VAL A 160 5.37 -14.26 5.64
CA VAL A 160 4.17 -13.59 5.11
C VAL A 160 2.93 -14.37 5.53
N ARG A 161 1.78 -13.70 5.48
CA ARG A 161 0.46 -14.25 5.76
C ARG A 161 -0.35 -14.43 4.49
N THR A 162 -1.23 -15.41 4.49
CA THR A 162 -2.27 -15.50 3.45
C THR A 162 -3.05 -14.17 3.38
N GLY A 163 -3.18 -13.61 2.18
CA GLY A 163 -3.80 -12.30 1.92
C GLY A 163 -2.82 -11.13 1.87
N ASP A 164 -1.55 -11.30 2.27
CA ASP A 164 -0.55 -10.22 2.20
C ASP A 164 -0.28 -9.79 0.75
N ILE A 165 0.04 -8.49 0.59
CA ILE A 165 0.41 -7.92 -0.71
C ILE A 165 1.91 -8.09 -0.93
N VAL A 166 2.29 -8.71 -2.04
CA VAL A 166 3.66 -8.80 -2.53
C VAL A 166 3.83 -7.91 -3.74
N ARG A 167 4.69 -6.90 -3.61
CA ARG A 167 5.10 -6.04 -4.72
C ARG A 167 6.22 -6.71 -5.49
N VAL A 168 6.06 -6.85 -6.80
CA VAL A 168 6.97 -7.55 -7.69
C VAL A 168 7.52 -6.55 -8.71
N PHE A 169 8.85 -6.43 -8.76
CA PHE A 169 9.53 -5.57 -9.71
C PHE A 169 9.92 -6.38 -10.94
N VAL A 170 9.38 -6.00 -12.09
CA VAL A 170 9.53 -6.72 -13.36
C VAL A 170 10.52 -5.99 -14.26
N ALA A 171 11.45 -6.74 -14.83
CA ALA A 171 12.44 -6.29 -15.78
C ALA A 171 11.73 -5.67 -16.97
N THR A 172 11.95 -4.38 -17.13
CA THR A 172 11.71 -3.70 -18.40
C THR A 172 13.03 -3.59 -19.12
N ALA A 173 12.99 -3.47 -20.45
CA ALA A 173 14.19 -3.08 -21.18
C ALA A 173 14.76 -1.81 -20.51
N PRO A 174 16.10 -1.66 -20.39
CA PRO A 174 16.67 -0.33 -20.32
C PRO A 174 16.01 0.42 -21.48
N GLU A 175 15.35 1.55 -21.21
CA GLU A 175 15.10 2.47 -22.31
C GLU A 175 16.47 2.62 -22.99
N ASP A 176 16.55 2.30 -24.29
CA ASP A 176 17.67 2.71 -25.12
C ASP A 176 17.63 4.23 -25.08
N ILE A 177 18.16 4.83 -24.01
CA ILE A 177 18.22 6.27 -23.86
C ILE A 177 19.16 6.67 -24.99
N PRO A 178 18.65 7.31 -26.06
CA PRO A 178 19.51 7.69 -27.17
C PRO A 178 20.58 8.57 -26.55
N ALA A 179 21.85 8.20 -26.73
CA ALA A 179 22.96 9.02 -26.27
C ALA A 179 22.69 10.44 -26.76
N LEU A 180 22.58 11.39 -25.82
CA LEU A 180 22.33 12.78 -26.19
C LEU A 180 23.45 13.20 -27.13
N VAL A 181 23.09 13.60 -28.34
CA VAL A 181 24.05 14.15 -29.30
C VAL A 181 24.78 15.30 -28.58
N PRO A 182 26.12 15.37 -28.63
CA PRO A 182 26.83 16.51 -28.06
C PRO A 182 26.37 17.77 -28.78
N LEU A 183 25.63 18.63 -28.09
CA LEU A 183 25.18 19.91 -28.61
C LEU A 183 26.17 21.00 -28.17
N GLU A 184 26.56 21.86 -29.10
CA GLU A 184 27.38 23.04 -28.83
C GLU A 184 26.47 24.26 -28.69
N LEU A 185 26.13 24.62 -27.45
CA LEU A 185 25.18 25.70 -27.14
C LEU A 185 25.86 26.92 -26.53
N SER A 186 27.18 27.04 -26.73
CA SER A 186 28.00 28.18 -26.31
C SER A 186 27.38 29.51 -26.74
N GLY A 187 27.15 30.41 -25.78
CA GLY A 187 26.58 31.74 -26.01
C GLY A 187 25.04 31.78 -26.10
N LYS A 188 24.35 30.64 -26.02
CA LYS A 188 22.89 30.59 -25.90
C LYS A 188 22.47 30.83 -24.44
N ILE A 189 21.37 31.56 -24.26
CA ILE A 189 20.80 31.84 -22.94
C ILE A 189 19.33 31.40 -22.95
N VAL A 190 18.98 30.46 -22.08
CA VAL A 190 17.61 29.92 -21.98
C VAL A 190 17.00 30.34 -20.66
N VAL A 191 15.76 30.81 -20.70
CA VAL A 191 14.97 31.09 -19.50
C VAL A 191 13.97 29.96 -19.31
N LEU A 192 14.01 29.33 -18.14
CA LEU A 192 13.05 28.32 -17.70
C LEU A 192 12.12 28.91 -16.64
N ASP A 193 10.83 28.87 -16.91
CA ASP A 193 9.77 29.38 -16.04
C ASP A 193 8.91 28.23 -15.48
N PRO A 194 9.36 27.51 -14.44
CA PRO A 194 8.56 26.45 -13.83
C PRO A 194 7.43 27.05 -12.98
N ALA A 195 6.19 26.96 -13.42
CA ALA A 195 5.02 27.50 -12.71
C ALA A 195 4.83 26.80 -11.35
N PRO A 196 4.40 27.55 -10.31
CA PRO A 196 4.10 26.97 -9.01
C PRO A 196 2.89 26.03 -9.11
N VAL A 197 3.05 24.85 -8.52
CA VAL A 197 1.99 23.87 -8.36
C VAL A 197 1.27 24.21 -7.07
N ARG A 198 -0.04 24.51 -7.14
CA ARG A 198 -0.83 24.67 -5.92
C ARG A 198 -1.05 23.28 -5.33
N ALA A 199 -0.62 23.05 -4.09
CA ALA A 199 -0.99 21.85 -3.37
C ALA A 199 -2.53 21.72 -3.37
N LEU A 200 -3.03 20.54 -3.75
CA LEU A 200 -4.41 20.16 -3.46
C LEU A 200 -4.49 20.01 -1.95
N VAL A 201 -4.75 21.10 -1.24
CA VAL A 201 -5.17 21.00 0.16
C VAL A 201 -6.54 20.34 0.09
N ALA A 202 -6.61 19.05 0.39
CA ALA A 202 -7.88 18.43 0.72
C ALA A 202 -8.49 19.27 1.85
N GLU A 203 -9.62 19.91 1.59
CA GLU A 203 -10.33 20.69 2.61
C GLU A 203 -10.66 19.74 3.77
N GLY A 204 -9.86 19.76 4.84
CA GLY A 204 -10.13 18.99 6.07
C GLY A 204 -8.95 18.34 6.79
N GLU A 205 -7.76 18.23 6.21
CA GLU A 205 -6.63 17.57 6.89
C GLU A 205 -5.83 18.56 7.76
N GLN A 206 -5.97 18.46 9.09
CA GLN A 206 -5.29 19.33 10.06
C GLN A 206 -3.78 19.03 10.22
N ASP A 207 -3.23 18.07 9.48
CA ASP A 207 -1.86 17.53 9.62
C ASP A 207 -0.89 17.97 8.50
N ALA A 208 -1.11 19.15 7.91
CA ALA A 208 -0.24 19.72 6.87
C ALA A 208 1.24 19.92 7.29
N ALA A 209 1.56 19.82 8.58
CA ALA A 209 2.92 19.94 9.10
C ALA A 209 3.78 18.66 8.98
N ASN A 210 3.16 17.49 8.77
CA ASN A 210 3.83 16.18 8.66
C ASN A 210 3.68 15.51 7.29
N ALA A 211 3.04 16.17 6.33
CA ALA A 211 2.98 15.67 4.96
C ALA A 211 4.36 15.81 4.30
N ASP A 212 4.80 14.77 3.57
CA ASP A 212 5.94 14.90 2.66
C ASP A 212 5.73 16.11 1.75
N PRO A 213 6.78 16.92 1.49
CA PRO A 213 6.64 18.12 0.68
C PRO A 213 6.02 17.76 -0.67
N PRO A 214 5.04 18.55 -1.16
CA PRO A 214 4.40 18.26 -2.43
C PRO A 214 5.46 18.16 -3.53
N VAL A 215 5.41 17.08 -4.31
CA VAL A 215 6.28 16.92 -5.48
C VAL A 215 6.02 18.11 -6.40
N ASP A 216 7.08 18.81 -6.83
CA ASP A 216 7.02 19.96 -7.75
C ASP A 216 7.65 19.58 -9.11
N PRO A 217 6.91 18.85 -9.97
CA PRO A 217 7.41 18.37 -11.26
C PRO A 217 7.94 19.49 -12.15
N PRO A 218 7.28 20.66 -12.29
CA PRO A 218 7.82 21.77 -13.09
C PRO A 218 9.21 22.20 -12.64
N LEU A 219 9.43 22.39 -11.33
CA LEU A 219 10.72 22.82 -10.81
C LEU A 219 11.78 21.74 -11.00
N GLU A 220 11.41 20.49 -10.80
CA GLU A 220 12.32 19.36 -10.93
C GLU A 220 12.78 19.16 -12.38
N VAL A 221 11.87 19.22 -13.35
CA VAL A 221 12.20 19.20 -14.78
C VAL A 221 13.11 20.38 -15.15
N ALA A 222 12.84 21.58 -14.62
CA ALA A 222 13.67 22.76 -14.89
C ALA A 222 15.11 22.61 -14.38
N ARG A 223 15.34 21.97 -13.22
CA ARG A 223 16.69 21.71 -12.70
C ARG A 223 17.46 20.71 -13.55
N ARG A 224 16.80 19.65 -13.99
CA ARG A 224 17.42 18.65 -14.89
C ARG A 224 17.80 19.30 -16.22
N LEU A 225 16.88 20.08 -16.80
CA LEU A 225 17.16 20.86 -18.01
C LEU A 225 18.33 21.81 -17.85
N ARG A 226 18.39 22.53 -16.72
CA ARG A 226 19.53 23.40 -16.42
C ARG A 226 20.85 22.63 -16.48
N SER A 227 20.91 21.48 -15.83
CA SER A 227 22.12 20.65 -15.80
C SER A 227 22.55 20.20 -17.20
N LEU A 228 21.58 19.76 -18.03
CA LEU A 228 21.83 19.34 -19.41
C LEU A 228 22.31 20.49 -20.30
N PHE A 229 21.65 21.65 -20.23
CA PHE A 229 22.00 22.83 -21.03
C PHE A 229 23.33 23.46 -20.61
N GLU A 230 23.63 23.54 -19.30
CA GLU A 230 24.91 24.05 -18.81
C GLU A 230 26.06 23.10 -19.19
N ALA A 231 25.84 21.78 -19.18
CA ALA A 231 26.82 20.81 -19.69
C ALA A 231 27.11 20.99 -21.19
N ALA A 232 26.15 21.49 -21.96
CA ALA A 232 26.27 21.82 -23.38
C ALA A 232 26.80 23.25 -23.66
N GLY A 233 27.16 24.01 -22.63
CA GLY A 233 27.73 25.35 -22.76
C GLY A 233 26.72 26.51 -22.81
N ALA A 234 25.41 26.23 -22.66
CA ALA A 234 24.40 27.28 -22.55
C ALA A 234 24.33 27.85 -21.12
N ARG A 235 23.85 29.09 -20.99
CA ARG A 235 23.51 29.68 -19.69
C ARG A 235 22.02 29.54 -19.44
N VAL A 236 21.62 29.10 -18.24
CA VAL A 236 20.21 28.91 -17.89
C VAL A 236 19.79 29.82 -16.75
N ILE A 237 18.64 30.48 -16.91
CA ILE A 237 18.01 31.31 -15.88
C ILE A 237 16.70 30.62 -15.48
N ILE A 238 16.58 30.20 -14.21
CA ILE A 238 15.32 29.67 -13.67
C ILE A 238 14.62 30.78 -12.89
N THR A 239 13.36 31.08 -13.24
CA THR A 239 12.62 32.22 -12.64
C THR A 239 12.05 31.93 -11.24
N ARG A 240 12.14 30.69 -10.77
CA ARG A 240 11.63 30.24 -9.46
C ARG A 240 12.64 29.33 -8.77
N SER A 241 12.70 29.42 -7.44
CA SER A 241 13.56 28.61 -6.60
C SER A 241 12.73 27.72 -5.66
N VAL A 242 13.39 26.74 -5.04
CA VAL A 242 12.78 25.74 -4.14
C VAL A 242 12.14 26.35 -2.91
N THR A 243 12.68 27.47 -2.44
CA THR A 243 12.25 28.13 -1.20
C THR A 243 11.14 29.14 -1.43
N SER A 244 10.55 29.17 -2.62
CA SER A 244 9.75 30.30 -3.07
C SER A 244 8.53 29.84 -3.88
N GLU A 245 7.60 29.19 -3.19
CA GLU A 245 6.27 28.88 -3.75
C GLU A 245 5.47 30.15 -4.06
N ASP A 246 5.81 31.28 -3.41
CA ASP A 246 5.08 32.55 -3.46
C ASP A 246 5.69 33.65 -4.36
N ILE A 247 6.64 33.35 -5.26
CA ILE A 247 7.14 34.40 -6.16
C ILE A 247 6.04 34.82 -7.14
N SER A 248 5.59 36.06 -7.03
CA SER A 248 4.59 36.64 -7.92
C SER A 248 5.05 36.61 -9.39
N LEU A 249 4.09 36.50 -10.31
CA LEU A 249 4.37 36.50 -11.75
C LEU A 249 5.18 37.73 -12.19
N ALA A 250 4.93 38.90 -11.56
CA ALA A 250 5.66 40.13 -11.83
C ALA A 250 7.13 40.08 -11.35
N ALA A 251 7.40 39.44 -10.21
CA ALA A 251 8.76 39.25 -9.74
C ALA A 251 9.53 38.24 -10.62
N ARG A 252 8.85 37.20 -11.11
CA ARG A 252 9.42 36.22 -12.06
C ARG A 252 9.76 36.87 -13.40
N SER A 253 8.88 37.72 -13.93
CA SER A 253 9.13 38.41 -15.20
C SER A 253 10.29 39.42 -15.11
N ALA A 254 10.48 40.05 -13.96
CA ALA A 254 11.61 40.95 -13.72
C ALA A 254 12.99 40.24 -13.78
N LEU A 255 13.03 38.92 -13.64
CA LEU A 255 14.26 38.12 -13.81
C LEU A 255 14.59 37.86 -15.28
N VAL A 256 13.61 38.03 -16.18
CA VAL A 256 13.76 37.81 -17.63
C VAL A 256 14.27 39.09 -18.28
N THR A 257 15.59 39.27 -18.25
CA THR A 257 16.25 40.48 -18.74
C THR A 257 17.47 40.17 -19.61
N GLY A 258 17.91 41.16 -20.39
CA GLY A 258 19.08 41.05 -21.26
C GLY A 258 18.83 40.24 -22.53
N THR A 259 19.90 39.72 -23.13
CA THR A 259 19.84 38.92 -24.36
C THR A 259 19.52 37.46 -23.99
N VAL A 260 18.38 36.97 -24.49
CA VAL A 260 17.89 35.60 -24.26
C VAL A 260 17.58 34.96 -25.61
N SER A 261 17.82 33.67 -25.75
CA SER A 261 17.56 32.91 -26.98
C SER A 261 16.13 32.37 -27.05
N ALA A 262 15.59 31.90 -25.92
CA ALA A 262 14.20 31.43 -25.82
C ALA A 262 13.70 31.45 -24.36
N VAL A 263 12.38 31.51 -24.19
CA VAL A 263 11.70 31.38 -22.89
C VAL A 263 10.81 30.14 -22.91
N VAL A 264 10.97 29.25 -21.93
CA VAL A 264 10.18 28.01 -21.81
C VAL A 264 9.45 28.01 -20.47
N GLY A 265 8.14 28.16 -20.51
CA GLY A 265 7.27 27.90 -19.37
C GLY A 265 7.05 26.41 -19.18
N ILE A 266 7.07 25.94 -17.94
CA ILE A 266 6.78 24.55 -17.58
C ILE A 266 5.67 24.59 -16.55
N ASP A 267 4.54 23.96 -16.81
CA ASP A 267 3.38 23.97 -15.90
C ASP A 267 2.73 22.58 -15.79
N VAL A 268 1.91 22.43 -14.76
CA VAL A 268 0.97 21.32 -14.64
C VAL A 268 -0.43 21.91 -14.63
N VAL A 269 -1.34 21.28 -15.37
CA VAL A 269 -2.72 21.77 -15.53
C VAL A 269 -3.62 21.10 -14.50
N ASN A 270 -4.71 21.77 -14.13
CA ASN A 270 -5.79 21.17 -13.35
C ASN A 270 -7.08 21.11 -14.20
N ASP A 271 -7.05 20.37 -15.31
CA ASP A 271 -8.15 20.24 -16.26
C ASP A 271 -8.27 18.77 -16.71
N PRO A 272 -9.33 18.04 -16.31
CA PRO A 272 -9.51 16.64 -16.65
C PRO A 272 -9.69 16.39 -18.15
N GLN A 273 -9.99 17.43 -18.94
CA GLN A 273 -10.11 17.33 -20.40
C GLN A 273 -8.77 17.50 -21.12
N ARG A 274 -7.67 17.73 -20.38
CA ARG A 274 -6.34 17.94 -20.95
C ARG A 274 -5.30 16.95 -20.36
N PRO A 275 -5.47 15.63 -20.57
CA PRO A 275 -4.46 14.65 -20.18
C PRO A 275 -3.20 14.72 -21.05
N GLY A 276 -2.08 14.27 -20.49
CA GLY A 276 -0.79 14.15 -21.17
C GLY A 276 -0.13 15.49 -21.48
N ILE A 277 1.00 15.41 -22.20
CA ILE A 277 1.85 16.56 -22.50
C ILE A 277 1.19 17.45 -23.56
N ASP A 278 1.16 18.76 -23.32
CA ASP A 278 0.61 19.78 -24.23
C ASP A 278 1.60 20.94 -24.38
N ILE A 279 2.16 21.08 -25.58
CA ILE A 279 3.10 22.15 -25.94
C ILE A 279 2.31 23.30 -26.54
N ARG A 280 2.22 24.39 -25.80
CA ARG A 280 1.45 25.58 -26.14
C ARG A 280 2.35 26.65 -26.73
N THR A 281 2.12 26.96 -27.99
CA THR A 281 2.82 28.05 -28.68
C THR A 281 2.30 29.39 -28.13
N VAL A 282 3.21 30.26 -27.68
CA VAL A 282 2.83 31.58 -27.18
C VAL A 282 2.57 32.50 -28.36
N ASN A 283 1.31 32.88 -28.56
CA ASN A 283 0.92 33.75 -29.67
C ASN A 283 1.33 35.21 -29.39
N ARG A 284 1.95 35.87 -30.37
CA ARG A 284 2.24 37.31 -30.37
C ARG A 284 1.77 37.98 -31.65
N ILE A 285 0.58 38.55 -31.56
CA ILE A 285 -0.05 39.28 -32.67
C ILE A 285 0.82 40.47 -33.11
N SER A 286 1.54 41.12 -32.19
CA SER A 286 2.38 42.28 -32.48
C SER A 286 3.80 41.95 -32.98
N ALA A 287 4.20 40.68 -33.00
CA ALA A 287 5.55 40.25 -33.40
C ALA A 287 5.51 38.94 -34.22
N PRO A 288 5.10 39.00 -35.50
CA PRO A 288 4.87 37.81 -36.33
C PRO A 288 6.11 36.92 -36.49
N GLN A 289 7.30 37.50 -36.66
CA GLN A 289 8.54 36.72 -36.78
C GLN A 289 8.87 35.93 -35.51
N THR A 290 8.63 36.52 -34.33
CA THR A 290 8.82 35.84 -33.04
C THR A 290 7.83 34.69 -32.87
N TYR A 291 6.60 34.85 -33.38
CA TYR A 291 5.60 33.79 -33.37
C TYR A 291 5.97 32.65 -34.34
N ASP A 292 6.48 32.95 -35.54
CA ASP A 292 6.96 31.92 -36.47
C ASP A 292 8.12 31.11 -35.88
N GLN A 293 9.04 31.78 -35.18
CA GLN A 293 10.11 31.12 -34.42
C GLN A 293 9.54 30.25 -33.29
N ALA A 294 8.56 30.74 -32.52
CA ALA A 294 7.90 29.95 -31.48
C ALA A 294 7.18 28.72 -32.05
N LEU A 295 6.54 28.83 -33.21
CA LEU A 295 5.90 27.72 -33.90
C LEU A 295 6.93 26.68 -34.39
N SER A 296 8.09 27.13 -34.87
CA SER A 296 9.19 26.25 -35.24
C SER A 296 9.77 25.51 -34.03
N LEU A 297 9.89 26.18 -32.89
CA LEU A 297 10.31 25.59 -31.63
C LEU A 297 9.29 24.56 -31.12
N THR A 298 7.99 24.87 -31.16
CA THR A 298 6.93 23.92 -30.81
C THR A 298 7.02 22.65 -31.67
N ARG A 299 7.27 22.79 -32.97
CA ARG A 299 7.44 21.63 -33.87
C ARG A 299 8.66 20.78 -33.50
N ALA A 300 9.78 21.40 -33.18
CA ALA A 300 10.99 20.67 -32.75
C ALA A 300 10.74 19.91 -31.44
N LEU A 301 10.09 20.55 -30.47
CA LEU A 301 9.71 19.91 -29.21
C LEU A 301 8.74 18.74 -29.45
N SER A 302 7.65 18.93 -30.18
CA SER A 302 6.70 17.85 -30.48
C SER A 302 7.36 16.67 -31.17
N GLY A 303 8.29 16.93 -32.11
CA GLY A 303 9.08 15.90 -32.77
C GLY A 303 9.95 15.11 -31.80
N SER A 304 10.61 15.79 -30.85
CA SER A 304 11.45 15.12 -29.84
C SER A 304 10.66 14.23 -28.88
N PHE A 305 9.45 14.64 -28.48
CA PHE A 305 8.58 13.79 -27.67
C PHE A 305 8.10 12.56 -28.45
N ALA A 306 7.74 12.74 -29.72
CA ALA A 306 7.31 11.63 -30.57
C ALA A 306 8.42 10.59 -30.80
N GLN A 307 9.68 11.03 -30.93
CA GLN A 307 10.84 10.12 -31.03
C GLN A 307 11.04 9.27 -29.79
N ASP A 308 10.68 9.79 -28.62
CA ASP A 308 10.77 9.06 -27.35
C ASP A 308 9.45 8.32 -27.03
N GLU A 309 8.63 8.05 -28.05
CA GLU A 309 7.32 7.39 -27.97
C GLU A 309 6.33 8.07 -27.00
N LYS A 310 6.52 9.36 -26.72
CA LYS A 310 5.63 10.16 -25.86
C LYS A 310 4.63 10.94 -26.72
N ALA A 311 3.35 10.78 -26.43
CA ALA A 311 2.31 11.58 -27.07
C ALA A 311 2.34 13.03 -26.53
N ALA A 312 2.68 13.98 -27.39
CA ALA A 312 2.58 15.41 -27.10
C ALA A 312 1.58 16.07 -28.04
N ARG A 313 0.63 16.82 -27.48
CA ARG A 313 -0.29 17.66 -28.24
C ARG A 313 0.35 19.02 -28.48
N SER A 314 -0.07 19.70 -29.54
CA SER A 314 0.33 21.09 -29.80
C SER A 314 -0.91 21.97 -29.86
N SER A 315 -0.87 23.07 -29.14
CA SER A 315 -1.96 24.05 -29.10
C SER A 315 -1.41 25.48 -29.07
N GLU A 316 -2.29 26.48 -29.11
CA GLU A 316 -1.92 27.88 -28.92
C GLU A 316 -2.36 28.38 -27.54
N THR A 317 -1.58 29.32 -27.00
CA THR A 317 -1.93 30.03 -25.78
C THR A 317 -1.60 31.51 -25.89
N VAL A 318 -2.35 32.32 -25.12
CA VAL A 318 -1.95 33.70 -24.82
C VAL A 318 -0.75 33.64 -23.86
N GLY A 319 0.26 34.47 -24.11
CA GLY A 319 1.43 34.59 -23.24
C GLY A 319 1.11 35.29 -21.92
N ASP A 320 1.90 35.00 -20.89
CA ASP A 320 1.89 35.67 -19.59
C ASP A 320 3.02 36.69 -19.47
N ALA A 321 3.12 37.38 -18.32
CA ALA A 321 4.12 38.43 -18.12
C ALA A 321 5.57 37.92 -18.24
N VAL A 322 5.84 36.63 -18.05
CA VAL A 322 7.19 36.06 -18.16
C VAL A 322 7.49 35.73 -19.62
N THR A 323 6.61 34.97 -20.26
CA THR A 323 6.77 34.51 -21.66
C THR A 323 6.67 35.65 -22.67
N THR A 324 6.16 36.82 -22.26
CA THR A 324 6.08 38.04 -23.07
C THR A 324 7.09 39.13 -22.67
N ALA A 325 7.90 38.91 -21.61
CA ALA A 325 8.81 39.92 -21.06
C ALA A 325 9.84 40.46 -22.06
N LEU A 326 10.34 39.60 -22.96
CA LEU A 326 11.31 39.95 -24.00
C LEU A 326 10.78 39.56 -25.39
N PRO A 327 11.18 40.24 -26.49
CA PRO A 327 10.78 39.93 -27.87
C PRO A 327 11.49 38.69 -28.45
N VAL A 328 11.38 37.56 -27.75
CA VAL A 328 12.06 36.29 -28.08
C VAL A 328 11.04 35.15 -28.18
N PRO A 329 11.32 34.06 -28.92
CA PRO A 329 10.40 32.94 -29.04
C PRO A 329 10.12 32.32 -27.67
N ALA A 330 8.85 32.02 -27.42
CA ALA A 330 8.38 31.47 -26.16
C ALA A 330 7.36 30.35 -26.35
N VAL A 331 7.44 29.34 -25.49
CA VAL A 331 6.50 28.21 -25.45
C VAL A 331 6.15 27.89 -24.00
N ARG A 332 4.97 27.30 -23.77
CA ARG A 332 4.66 26.62 -22.51
C ARG A 332 4.53 25.13 -22.72
N ILE A 333 4.99 24.36 -21.76
CA ILE A 333 4.89 22.91 -21.75
C ILE A 333 4.08 22.53 -20.53
N ALA A 334 2.84 22.13 -20.78
CA ALA A 334 2.03 21.45 -19.78
C ALA A 334 2.51 20.00 -19.70
N LEU A 335 3.03 19.63 -18.53
CA LEU A 335 3.59 18.31 -18.21
C LEU A 335 2.51 17.22 -18.13
N GLY A 336 1.28 17.61 -17.84
CA GLY A 336 0.12 16.73 -17.68
C GLY A 336 -0.96 17.43 -16.87
N SER A 337 -1.98 16.69 -16.43
CA SER A 337 -2.99 17.23 -15.52
C SER A 337 -3.10 16.49 -14.18
N GLN A 338 -3.09 17.24 -13.07
CA GLN A 338 -3.34 16.68 -11.73
C GLN A 338 -4.76 16.16 -11.54
N ALA A 339 -5.72 16.64 -12.35
CA ALA A 339 -7.09 16.16 -12.34
C ALA A 339 -7.25 14.75 -12.96
N VAL A 340 -6.18 14.21 -13.57
CA VAL A 340 -6.18 12.91 -14.25
C VAL A 340 -5.25 11.96 -13.47
N THR A 341 -5.80 10.87 -12.96
CA THR A 341 -5.06 9.93 -12.08
C THR A 341 -3.81 9.33 -12.74
N SER A 342 -3.88 9.00 -14.04
CA SER A 342 -2.72 8.46 -14.77
C SER A 342 -1.58 9.47 -14.87
N ASP A 343 -1.90 10.74 -15.10
CA ASP A 343 -0.91 11.82 -15.17
C ASP A 343 -0.36 12.15 -13.78
N ALA A 344 -1.20 12.15 -12.75
CA ALA A 344 -0.77 12.39 -11.37
C ALA A 344 0.28 11.35 -10.91
N ALA A 345 0.11 10.08 -11.28
CA ALA A 345 1.09 9.04 -11.00
C ALA A 345 2.43 9.29 -11.72
N LEU A 346 2.39 9.70 -13.00
CA LEU A 346 3.59 10.03 -13.78
C LEU A 346 4.32 11.27 -13.24
N LEU A 347 3.57 12.31 -12.84
CA LEU A 347 4.12 13.54 -12.27
C LEU A 347 4.85 13.29 -10.94
N ALA A 348 4.43 12.28 -10.17
CA ALA A 348 5.10 11.88 -8.95
C ALA A 348 6.39 11.06 -9.20
N ASP A 349 6.61 10.53 -10.41
CA ASP A 349 7.77 9.70 -10.74
C ASP A 349 8.99 10.55 -11.16
N PRO A 350 10.11 10.50 -10.42
CA PRO A 350 11.35 11.19 -10.80
C PRO A 350 11.92 10.73 -12.15
N ARG A 351 11.71 9.46 -12.52
CA ARG A 351 12.19 8.90 -13.80
C ARG A 351 11.45 9.51 -14.98
N TRP A 352 10.13 9.65 -14.87
CA TRP A 352 9.32 10.33 -15.87
C TRP A 352 9.79 11.77 -16.08
N SER A 353 10.08 12.48 -14.99
CA SER A 353 10.59 13.86 -15.05
C SER A 353 11.99 13.96 -15.68
N ASP A 354 12.86 12.96 -15.51
CA ASP A 354 14.15 12.87 -16.23
C ASP A 354 13.95 12.63 -17.73
N ALA A 355 13.09 11.69 -18.08
CA ALA A 355 12.78 11.37 -19.48
C ALA A 355 12.19 12.60 -20.22
N VAL A 356 11.27 13.33 -19.59
CA VAL A 356 10.71 14.57 -20.15
C VAL A 356 11.77 15.65 -20.31
N ALA A 357 12.64 15.85 -19.31
CA ALA A 357 13.74 16.83 -19.41
C ALA A 357 14.66 16.52 -20.60
N ARG A 358 14.97 15.24 -20.86
CA ARG A 358 15.79 14.84 -22.01
C ARG A 358 15.09 15.07 -23.35
N SER A 359 13.80 14.75 -23.46
CA SER A 359 13.01 15.04 -24.66
C SER A 359 13.05 16.55 -24.97
N ILE A 360 12.76 17.38 -23.96
CA ILE A 360 12.81 18.84 -24.08
C ILE A 360 14.21 19.31 -24.46
N TYR A 361 15.27 18.80 -23.82
CA TYR A 361 16.65 19.16 -24.13
C TYR A 361 17.01 18.83 -25.58
N ARG A 362 16.59 17.68 -26.11
CA ARG A 362 16.82 17.31 -27.51
C ARG A 362 16.11 18.28 -28.45
N GLY A 363 14.80 18.46 -28.30
CA GLY A 363 14.02 19.32 -29.18
C GLY A 363 14.41 20.80 -29.12
N LEU A 364 14.57 21.36 -27.92
CA LEU A 364 14.98 22.74 -27.74
C LEU A 364 16.46 22.95 -28.08
N GLY A 365 17.32 22.02 -27.71
CA GLY A 365 18.76 22.12 -27.94
C GLY A 365 19.11 22.05 -29.43
N GLU A 366 18.56 21.09 -30.17
CA GLU A 366 18.73 21.02 -31.63
C GLU A 366 18.18 22.27 -32.33
N TRP A 367 17.02 22.75 -31.87
CA TRP A 367 16.46 24.00 -32.38
C TRP A 367 17.40 25.18 -32.11
N LEU A 368 17.91 25.35 -30.89
CA LEU A 368 18.85 26.42 -30.52
C LEU A 368 20.16 26.37 -31.30
N ALA A 369 20.69 25.17 -31.56
CA ALA A 369 21.90 24.96 -32.36
C ALA A 369 21.69 25.33 -33.84
N SER A 370 20.45 25.26 -34.34
CA SER A 370 20.09 25.65 -35.71
C SER A 370 19.85 27.16 -35.90
N GLN A 371 19.67 27.91 -34.81
CA GLN A 371 19.50 29.38 -34.82
C GLN A 371 20.86 30.08 -34.74
#